data_AF-A0A0M8MGW8-F1
#
_entry.id   AF-A0A0M8MGW8-F1
#
_cell.length_a   1.000
_cell.length_b   1.000
_cell.length_c   1.000
_cell.angle_alpha   90.00
_cell.angle_beta   90.00
_cell.angle_gamma   90.00
#
_symmetry.space_group_name_H-M   'P 1'
#
loop_
_entity.id
_entity.type
_entity.pdbx_description
1 polymer ?
#
loop_
_entity_poly.entity_id
_entity_poly.type
_entity_poly.pdbx_seq_one_letter_code
_entity_poly.pdbx_strand_id
1 'polypeptide(L)'
;MHKTTPEARARLHAARDEARAARFGRRRTAARNIDTAAESVEKIEQHVTQTWGTAPSLLRPVTEWAQTIATEQANAHPEVRAAEQALSDTEAAKQQTAQRQAVERDRLTVEVYGAEQARQMRGTFRIPNPRTDAEHARKRAAEARRVIAELDARPVAEAAEWLTQRREQQQAEREALQARLEALTRHNAGLTRTGPDQRREGPGRSL
;
A
#
# COMPACT_ATOMS: atom_id res chain seq x y z
N MET A 1 37.11 -79.26 -25.91
CA MET A 1 36.68 -77.86 -25.69
C MET A 1 35.85 -77.87 -24.41
N HIS A 2 36.09 -77.16 -23.30
CA HIS A 2 36.67 -75.84 -23.06
C HIS A 2 37.50 -75.82 -21.75
N LYS A 3 38.71 -75.25 -21.82
CA LYS A 3 39.52 -74.86 -20.65
C LYS A 3 39.26 -73.39 -20.35
N THR A 4 38.47 -73.03 -19.33
CA THR A 4 38.25 -71.60 -18.96
C THR A 4 37.98 -71.34 -17.47
N THR A 5 37.92 -72.35 -16.60
CA THR A 5 37.48 -72.18 -15.20
C THR A 5 38.46 -71.48 -14.23
N PRO A 6 39.80 -71.64 -14.29
CA PRO A 6 40.69 -71.00 -13.33
C PRO A 6 40.91 -69.50 -13.61
N GLU A 7 41.02 -69.11 -14.88
CA GLU A 7 41.15 -67.69 -15.26
C GLU A 7 39.89 -66.89 -14.92
N ALA A 8 38.70 -67.48 -15.10
CA ALA A 8 37.44 -66.83 -14.76
C ALA A 8 37.32 -66.56 -13.24
N ARG A 9 37.78 -67.50 -12.40
CA ARG A 9 37.84 -67.30 -10.94
C ARG A 9 38.86 -66.24 -10.53
N ALA A 10 40.06 -66.26 -11.13
CA ALA A 10 41.08 -65.24 -10.86
C ALA A 10 40.61 -63.83 -11.23
N ARG A 11 39.94 -63.67 -12.38
CA ARG A 11 39.33 -62.40 -12.82
C ARG A 11 38.23 -61.93 -11.86
N LEU A 12 37.41 -62.84 -11.33
CA LEU A 12 36.38 -62.50 -10.34
C LEU A 12 36.98 -62.01 -9.02
N HIS A 13 38.04 -62.65 -8.53
CA HIS A 13 38.73 -62.23 -7.30
C HIS A 13 39.39 -60.85 -7.47
N ALA A 14 40.10 -60.63 -8.58
CA ALA A 14 40.70 -59.34 -8.91
C ALA A 14 39.65 -58.21 -9.00
N ALA A 15 38.53 -58.45 -9.68
CA ALA A 15 37.43 -57.49 -9.77
C ALA A 15 36.82 -57.16 -8.38
N ARG A 16 36.79 -58.15 -7.47
CA ARG A 16 36.30 -57.97 -6.10
C ARG A 16 37.25 -57.13 -5.25
N ASP A 17 38.54 -57.34 -5.37
CA ASP A 17 39.56 -56.59 -4.66
C ASP A 17 39.64 -55.14 -5.16
N GLU A 18 39.51 -54.92 -6.47
CA GLU A 18 39.42 -53.59 -7.08
C GLU A 18 38.16 -52.84 -6.62
N ALA A 19 37.00 -53.49 -6.61
CA ALA A 19 35.77 -52.91 -6.09
C ALA A 19 35.89 -52.53 -4.60
N ARG A 20 36.61 -53.34 -3.81
CA ARG A 20 36.85 -53.09 -2.39
C ARG A 20 37.82 -51.93 -2.19
N ALA A 21 38.90 -51.86 -2.97
CA ALA A 21 39.84 -50.74 -2.98
C ALA A 21 39.16 -49.42 -3.37
N ALA A 22 38.31 -49.44 -4.40
CA ALA A 22 37.51 -48.28 -4.81
C ALA A 22 36.54 -47.82 -3.70
N ARG A 23 35.92 -48.74 -2.97
CA ARG A 23 35.04 -48.41 -1.82
C ARG A 23 35.82 -47.78 -0.66
N PHE A 24 36.98 -48.32 -0.32
CA PHE A 24 37.83 -47.75 0.72
C PHE A 24 38.41 -46.39 0.31
N GLY A 25 38.80 -46.24 -0.95
CA GLY A 25 39.20 -44.95 -1.54
C GLY A 25 38.10 -43.91 -1.42
N ARG A 26 36.87 -44.22 -1.87
CA ARG A 26 35.70 -43.34 -1.71
C ARG A 26 35.42 -42.96 -0.25
N ARG A 27 35.53 -43.92 0.67
CA ARG A 27 35.29 -43.68 2.10
C ARG A 27 36.34 -42.76 2.71
N ARG A 28 37.61 -42.90 2.31
CA ARG A 28 38.71 -42.02 2.74
C ARG A 28 38.57 -40.62 2.17
N THR A 29 38.15 -40.48 0.91
CA THR A 29 37.85 -39.17 0.31
C THR A 29 36.67 -38.50 1.01
N ALA A 30 35.60 -39.24 1.32
CA ALA A 30 34.47 -38.71 2.08
C ALA A 30 34.88 -38.23 3.48
N ALA A 31 35.72 -38.99 4.20
CA ALA A 31 36.25 -38.58 5.50
C ALA A 31 37.08 -37.29 5.39
N ARG A 32 38.01 -37.21 4.43
CA ARG A 32 38.80 -36.00 4.19
C ARG A 32 37.93 -34.79 3.87
N ASN A 33 36.89 -34.98 3.05
CA ASN A 33 35.97 -33.90 2.71
C ASN A 33 35.20 -33.41 3.95
N ILE A 34 34.83 -34.32 4.85
CA ILE A 34 34.20 -33.96 6.14
C ILE A 34 35.16 -33.16 7.01
N ASP A 35 36.41 -33.60 7.13
CA ASP A 35 37.43 -32.89 7.91
C ASP A 35 37.67 -31.48 7.36
N THR A 36 37.84 -31.36 6.04
CA THR A 36 38.00 -30.04 5.39
C THR A 36 36.76 -29.15 5.53
N ALA A 37 35.56 -29.74 5.55
CA ALA A 37 34.32 -29.00 5.77
C ALA A 37 34.26 -28.50 7.22
N ALA A 38 34.62 -29.33 8.20
CA ALA A 38 34.69 -28.95 9.61
C ALA A 38 35.68 -27.79 9.83
N GLU A 39 36.88 -27.85 9.25
CA GLU A 39 37.87 -26.77 9.32
C GLU A 39 37.35 -25.45 8.72
N SER A 40 36.57 -25.52 7.63
CA SER A 40 35.99 -24.31 7.01
C SER A 40 34.88 -23.70 7.85
N VAL A 41 34.03 -24.53 8.47
CA VAL A 41 32.98 -24.07 9.41
C VAL A 41 33.63 -23.41 10.63
N GLU A 42 34.66 -24.03 11.22
CA GLU A 42 35.36 -23.47 12.38
C GLU A 42 35.96 -22.08 12.07
N LYS A 43 36.59 -21.92 10.90
CA LYS A 43 37.12 -20.61 10.47
C LYS A 43 36.03 -19.56 10.30
N ILE A 44 34.87 -19.94 9.77
CA ILE A 44 33.73 -19.03 9.62
C ILE A 44 33.19 -18.64 11.01
N GLU A 45 33.01 -19.60 11.91
CA GLU A 45 32.53 -19.36 13.27
C GLU A 45 33.48 -18.45 14.06
N GLN A 46 34.80 -18.68 13.95
CA GLN A 46 35.80 -17.82 14.56
C GLN A 46 35.72 -16.39 14.02
N HIS A 47 35.63 -16.22 12.70
CA HIS A 47 35.52 -14.89 12.08
C HIS A 47 34.24 -14.15 12.50
N VAL A 48 33.11 -14.86 12.52
CA VAL A 48 31.82 -14.31 12.97
C VAL A 48 31.87 -13.91 14.44
N THR A 49 32.42 -14.77 15.30
CA THR A 49 32.57 -14.49 16.73
C THR A 49 33.52 -13.31 16.98
N GLN A 50 34.60 -13.19 16.21
CA GLN A 50 35.54 -12.08 16.32
C GLN A 50 34.92 -10.74 15.91
N THR A 51 34.04 -10.76 14.91
CA THR A 51 33.40 -9.53 14.38
C THR A 51 32.17 -9.13 15.18
N TRP A 52 31.36 -10.10 15.59
CA TRP A 52 30.01 -9.89 16.15
C TRP A 52 29.86 -10.40 17.59
N GLY A 53 30.93 -10.91 18.19
CA GLY A 53 30.99 -11.37 19.58
C GLY A 53 30.46 -12.79 19.82
N THR A 54 29.46 -13.25 19.06
CA THR A 54 28.83 -14.57 19.23
C THR A 54 28.46 -15.20 17.89
N ALA A 55 28.82 -16.46 17.66
CA ALA A 55 28.40 -17.21 16.47
C ALA A 55 26.91 -17.60 16.51
N PRO A 56 26.22 -17.69 15.35
CA PRO A 56 24.86 -18.21 15.27
C PRO A 56 24.82 -19.68 15.73
N SER A 57 23.83 -20.04 16.54
CA SER A 57 23.62 -21.43 16.93
C SER A 57 22.96 -22.22 15.80
N LEU A 58 23.32 -23.50 15.65
CA LEU A 58 22.73 -24.40 14.64
C LEU A 58 21.22 -24.59 14.81
N LEU A 59 20.69 -24.30 15.99
CA LEU A 59 19.27 -24.46 16.34
C LEU A 59 18.44 -23.21 16.07
N ARG A 60 19.08 -22.06 15.78
CA ARG A 60 18.39 -20.79 15.54
C ARG A 60 18.59 -20.34 14.10
N PRO A 61 17.55 -19.83 13.42
CA PRO A 61 17.73 -19.21 12.11
C PRO A 61 18.76 -18.08 12.16
N VAL A 62 19.68 -18.05 11.19
CA VAL A 62 20.73 -17.02 11.11
C VAL A 62 20.12 -15.61 11.03
N THR A 63 18.94 -15.47 10.42
CA THR A 63 18.22 -14.20 10.33
C THR A 63 17.80 -13.67 11.70
N GLU A 64 17.32 -14.52 12.60
CA GLU A 64 16.94 -14.12 13.96
C GLU A 64 18.17 -13.77 14.80
N TRP A 65 19.26 -14.54 14.66
CA TRP A 65 20.54 -14.20 15.30
C TRP A 65 21.05 -12.84 14.83
N ALA A 66 21.06 -12.60 13.52
CA ALA A 66 21.51 -11.34 12.94
C ALA A 66 20.67 -10.15 13.41
N GLN A 67 19.34 -10.30 13.50
CA GLN A 67 18.46 -9.28 14.07
C GLN A 67 18.77 -9.00 15.55
N THR A 68 19.02 -10.05 16.34
CA THR A 68 19.33 -9.90 17.77
C THR A 68 20.63 -9.11 17.94
N ILE A 69 21.71 -9.52 17.26
CA ILE A 69 23.01 -8.84 17.32
C ILE A 69 22.92 -7.41 16.80
N ALA A 70 22.22 -7.17 15.67
CA ALA A 70 22.06 -5.83 15.13
C ALA A 70 21.31 -4.91 16.12
N THR A 71 20.29 -5.43 16.80
CA THR A 71 19.53 -4.68 17.81
C THR A 71 20.39 -4.41 19.05
N GLU A 72 21.19 -5.36 19.51
CA GLU A 72 22.13 -5.18 20.63
C GLU A 72 23.20 -4.13 20.31
N GLN A 73 23.78 -4.19 19.12
CA GLN A 73 24.77 -3.20 18.66
C GLN A 73 24.14 -1.81 18.52
N ALA A 74 22.95 -1.71 17.92
CA ALA A 74 22.21 -0.46 17.85
C ALA A 74 21.93 0.12 19.25
N ASN A 75 21.57 -0.73 20.22
CA ASN A 75 21.34 -0.32 21.60
C ASN A 75 22.62 0.11 22.34
N ALA A 76 23.78 -0.43 21.98
CA ALA A 76 25.07 -0.07 22.56
C ALA A 76 25.54 1.33 22.12
N HIS A 77 25.05 1.83 20.98
CA HIS A 77 25.37 3.15 20.47
C HIS A 77 24.37 4.21 20.96
N PRO A 78 24.77 5.14 21.87
CA PRO A 78 23.85 6.13 22.42
C PRO A 78 23.29 7.10 21.38
N GLU A 79 24.02 7.35 20.30
CA GLU A 79 23.59 8.21 19.19
C GLU A 79 22.38 7.64 18.44
N VAL A 80 22.31 6.32 18.26
CA VAL A 80 21.18 5.64 17.59
C VAL A 80 19.92 5.78 18.44
N ARG A 81 20.04 5.51 19.75
CA ARG A 81 18.92 5.69 20.69
C ARG A 81 18.44 7.14 20.77
N ALA A 82 19.37 8.10 20.75
CA ALA A 82 19.03 9.51 20.75
C ALA A 82 18.29 9.92 19.46
N ALA A 83 18.71 9.38 18.31
CA ALA A 83 18.03 9.61 17.03
C ALA A 83 16.63 8.98 16.98
N GLU A 84 16.46 7.75 17.48
CA GLU A 84 15.15 7.10 17.60
C GLU A 84 14.20 7.90 18.50
N GLN A 85 14.70 8.38 19.64
CA GLN A 85 13.90 9.21 20.54
C GLN A 85 13.52 10.53 19.88
N ALA A 86 14.47 11.21 19.22
CA ALA A 86 14.20 12.45 18.51
C ALA A 86 13.16 12.26 17.40
N LEU A 87 13.23 11.15 16.65
CA LEU A 87 12.22 10.80 15.66
C LEU A 87 10.84 10.60 16.30
N SER A 88 10.77 9.83 17.38
CA SER A 88 9.52 9.63 18.13
C SER A 88 8.92 10.95 18.62
N ASP A 89 9.76 11.83 19.19
CA ASP A 89 9.34 13.14 19.69
C ASP A 89 8.84 14.05 18.56
N THR A 90 9.53 14.05 17.41
CA THR A 90 9.11 14.83 16.24
C THR A 90 7.79 14.32 15.65
N GLU A 91 7.59 13.00 15.63
CA GLU A 91 6.33 12.41 15.16
C GLU A 91 5.18 12.75 16.11
N ALA A 92 5.40 12.66 17.42
CA ALA A 92 4.44 13.09 18.43
C ALA A 92 4.10 14.59 18.30
N ALA A 93 5.11 15.44 18.11
CA ALA A 93 4.92 16.88 17.90
C ALA A 93 4.13 17.18 16.61
N LYS A 94 4.41 16.44 15.53
CA LYS A 94 3.66 16.52 14.27
C LYS A 94 2.19 16.14 14.46
N GLN A 95 1.92 15.04 15.17
CA GLN A 95 0.55 14.60 15.45
C GLN A 95 -0.21 15.63 16.31
N GLN A 96 0.41 16.15 17.37
CA GLN A 96 -0.19 17.19 18.21
C GLN A 96 -0.49 18.46 17.39
N THR A 97 0.44 18.86 16.52
CA THR A 97 0.25 20.03 15.65
C THR A 97 -0.90 19.80 14.68
N ALA A 98 -0.98 18.62 14.06
CA ALA A 98 -2.07 18.26 13.16
C ALA A 98 -3.43 18.26 13.88
N GLN A 99 -3.50 17.75 15.10
CA GLN A 99 -4.72 17.78 15.92
C GLN A 99 -5.13 19.21 16.25
N ARG A 100 -4.20 20.06 16.70
CA ARG A 100 -4.46 21.49 16.96
C ARG A 100 -4.97 22.18 15.70
N GLN A 101 -4.33 21.95 14.56
CA GLN A 101 -4.74 22.51 13.26
C GLN A 101 -6.13 22.03 12.82
N ALA A 102 -6.48 20.77 13.09
CA ALA A 102 -7.82 20.25 12.79
C ALA A 102 -8.90 20.96 13.61
N VAL A 103 -8.67 21.14 14.92
CA VAL A 103 -9.57 21.87 15.81
C VAL A 103 -9.72 23.33 15.38
N GLU A 104 -8.61 24.01 15.07
CA GLU A 104 -8.65 25.41 14.60
C GLU A 104 -9.34 25.55 13.25
N ARG A 105 -9.09 24.64 12.30
CA ARG A 105 -9.80 24.64 11.01
C ARG A 105 -11.30 24.47 11.20
N ASP A 106 -11.71 23.56 12.08
CA ASP A 106 -13.12 23.33 12.38
C ASP A 106 -13.76 24.59 12.97
N ARG A 107 -13.09 25.23 13.93
CA ARG A 107 -13.53 26.48 14.54
C ARG A 107 -13.69 27.58 13.49
N LEU A 108 -12.66 27.82 12.67
CA LEU A 108 -12.69 28.83 11.62
C LEU A 108 -13.76 28.55 10.56
N THR A 109 -14.01 27.28 10.25
CA THR A 109 -15.06 26.91 9.29
C THR A 109 -16.44 27.29 9.83
N VAL A 110 -16.70 27.06 11.12
CA VAL A 110 -17.95 27.48 11.78
C VAL A 110 -18.06 29.01 11.82
N GLU A 111 -16.97 29.73 12.10
CA GLU A 111 -16.96 31.19 12.14
C GLU A 111 -17.23 31.83 10.77
N VAL A 112 -16.62 31.30 9.71
CA VAL A 112 -16.74 31.87 8.35
C VAL A 112 -18.04 31.49 7.65
N TYR A 113 -18.46 30.22 7.77
CA TYR A 113 -19.59 29.68 6.97
C TYR A 113 -20.85 29.41 7.80
N GLY A 114 -20.77 29.51 9.13
CA GLY A 114 -21.86 29.14 10.03
C GLY A 114 -21.93 27.64 10.35
N ALA A 115 -22.59 27.31 11.46
CA ALA A 115 -22.62 25.95 12.02
C ALA A 115 -23.27 24.91 11.09
N GLU A 116 -24.32 25.28 10.36
CA GLU A 116 -25.06 24.36 9.49
C GLU A 116 -24.25 24.01 8.24
N GLN A 117 -23.65 25.02 7.59
CA GLN A 117 -22.79 24.80 6.44
C GLN A 117 -21.53 24.03 6.82
N ALA A 118 -20.94 24.31 7.98
CA ALA A 118 -19.79 23.56 8.50
C ALA A 118 -20.12 22.07 8.72
N ARG A 119 -21.34 21.72 9.18
CA ARG A 119 -21.79 20.33 9.31
C ARG A 119 -21.91 19.64 7.95
N GLN A 120 -22.46 20.32 6.94
CA GLN A 120 -22.52 19.78 5.58
C GLN A 120 -21.12 19.58 4.98
N MET A 121 -20.17 20.47 5.29
CA MET A 121 -18.77 20.34 4.87
C MET A 121 -18.04 19.18 5.56
N ARG A 122 -18.41 18.78 6.79
CA ARG A 122 -17.85 17.58 7.43
C ARG A 122 -18.23 16.28 6.71
N GLY A 123 -19.43 16.25 6.11
CA GLY A 123 -19.96 15.08 5.38
C GLY A 123 -19.61 15.05 3.90
N THR A 124 -19.13 16.15 3.34
CA THR A 124 -18.73 16.25 1.93
C THR A 124 -17.21 16.39 1.85
N PHE A 125 -16.56 15.68 0.93
CA PHE A 125 -15.11 15.79 0.70
C PHE A 125 -14.73 17.12 0.00
N ARG A 126 -15.42 18.21 0.35
CA ARG A 126 -15.17 19.54 -0.21
C ARG A 126 -14.19 20.24 0.70
N ILE A 127 -12.94 20.30 0.28
CA ILE A 127 -11.95 21.19 0.89
C ILE A 127 -12.34 22.62 0.49
N PRO A 128 -12.75 23.49 1.44
CA PRO A 128 -13.09 24.86 1.10
C PRO A 128 -11.86 25.55 0.51
N ASN A 129 -12.00 26.14 -0.67
CA ASN A 129 -10.97 27.01 -1.23
C ASN A 129 -11.46 28.45 -1.04
N PRO A 130 -10.98 29.15 0.01
CA PRO A 130 -11.53 30.44 0.40
C PRO A 130 -11.37 31.49 -0.71
N ARG A 131 -10.30 31.41 -1.50
CA ARG A 131 -10.07 32.32 -2.62
C ARG A 131 -11.08 32.12 -3.74
N THR A 132 -11.29 30.87 -4.14
CA THR A 132 -12.28 30.53 -5.18
C THR A 132 -13.70 30.81 -4.70
N ASP A 133 -14.01 30.53 -3.44
CA ASP A 133 -15.32 30.83 -2.85
C ASP A 133 -15.58 32.34 -2.81
N ALA A 134 -14.58 33.15 -2.47
CA ALA A 134 -14.67 34.61 -2.49
C ALA A 134 -14.84 35.16 -3.92
N GLU A 135 -14.14 34.61 -4.90
CA GLU A 135 -14.32 34.98 -6.32
C GLU A 135 -15.72 34.63 -6.82
N HIS A 136 -16.24 33.43 -6.49
CA HIS A 136 -17.61 33.06 -6.82
C HIS A 136 -18.63 33.97 -6.15
N ALA A 137 -18.42 34.35 -4.89
CA ALA A 137 -19.29 35.29 -4.19
C ALA A 137 -19.28 36.67 -4.86
N ARG A 138 -18.11 37.18 -5.26
CA ARG A 138 -17.98 38.44 -6.00
C ARG A 138 -18.71 38.40 -7.34
N LYS A 139 -18.58 37.31 -8.10
CA LYS A 139 -19.30 37.12 -9.38
C LYS A 139 -20.82 37.12 -9.16
N ARG A 140 -21.32 36.33 -8.21
CA ARG A 140 -22.75 36.32 -7.85
C ARG A 140 -23.27 37.69 -7.44
N ALA A 141 -22.50 38.44 -6.65
CA ALA A 141 -22.88 39.79 -6.24
C ALA A 141 -22.92 40.77 -7.44
N ALA A 142 -21.96 40.67 -8.36
CA ALA A 142 -21.95 41.49 -9.58
C ALA A 142 -23.15 41.16 -10.50
N GLU A 143 -23.47 39.89 -10.67
CA GLU A 143 -24.66 39.44 -11.41
C GLU A 143 -25.94 39.93 -10.77
N ALA A 144 -26.08 39.80 -9.45
CA ALA A 144 -27.26 40.29 -8.72
C ALA A 144 -27.45 41.81 -8.91
N ARG A 145 -26.36 42.59 -8.84
CA ARG A 145 -26.42 44.04 -9.09
C ARG A 145 -26.86 44.37 -10.51
N ARG A 146 -26.39 43.63 -11.52
CA ARG A 146 -26.84 43.81 -12.91
C ARG A 146 -28.33 43.52 -13.06
N VAL A 147 -28.79 42.43 -12.47
CA VAL A 147 -30.22 42.05 -12.47
C VAL A 147 -31.08 43.12 -11.81
N ILE A 148 -30.64 43.67 -10.67
CA ILE A 148 -31.35 44.75 -9.99
C ILE A 148 -31.43 45.99 -10.89
N ALA A 149 -30.31 46.39 -11.50
CA ALA A 149 -30.30 47.53 -12.42
C ALA A 149 -31.22 47.33 -13.65
N GLU A 150 -31.30 46.10 -14.19
CA GLU A 150 -32.23 45.76 -15.28
C GLU A 150 -33.70 45.78 -14.84
N LEU A 151 -33.99 45.46 -13.58
CA LEU A 151 -35.33 45.56 -13.01
C LEU A 151 -35.72 47.03 -12.77
N ASP A 152 -34.80 47.82 -12.22
CA ASP A 152 -35.03 49.24 -11.94
C ASP A 152 -35.26 50.06 -13.22
N ALA A 153 -34.70 49.63 -14.36
CA ALA A 153 -34.88 50.27 -15.65
C ALA A 153 -36.23 49.95 -16.34
N ARG A 154 -37.03 49.02 -15.80
CA ARG A 154 -38.28 48.55 -16.41
C ARG A 154 -39.51 49.10 -15.69
N PRO A 155 -40.63 49.33 -16.41
CA PRO A 155 -41.93 49.56 -15.78
C PRO A 155 -42.32 48.38 -14.88
N VAL A 156 -42.99 48.68 -13.76
CA VAL A 156 -43.31 47.68 -12.71
C VAL A 156 -44.06 46.46 -13.25
N ALA A 157 -44.98 46.65 -14.20
CA ALA A 157 -45.73 45.55 -14.82
C ALA A 157 -44.83 44.61 -15.64
N GLU A 158 -43.94 45.16 -16.47
CA GLU A 158 -42.99 44.38 -17.28
C GLU A 158 -41.93 43.69 -16.42
N ALA A 159 -41.49 44.32 -15.33
CA ALA A 159 -40.58 43.72 -14.37
C ALA A 159 -41.20 42.50 -13.65
N ALA A 160 -42.49 42.56 -13.32
CA ALA A 160 -43.21 41.46 -12.69
C ALA A 160 -43.39 40.25 -13.63
N GLU A 161 -43.72 40.49 -14.89
CA GLU A 161 -43.79 39.44 -15.92
C GLU A 161 -42.43 38.78 -16.14
N TRP A 162 -41.37 39.58 -16.26
CA TRP A 162 -40.01 39.06 -16.42
C TRP A 162 -39.53 38.23 -15.22
N LEU A 163 -39.83 38.65 -13.99
CA LEU A 163 -39.53 37.87 -12.79
C LEU A 163 -40.28 36.52 -12.77
N THR A 164 -41.51 36.51 -13.26
CA THR A 164 -42.33 35.29 -13.34
C THR A 164 -41.72 34.32 -14.35
N GLN A 165 -41.42 34.79 -15.56
CA GLN A 165 -40.75 34.00 -16.59
C GLN A 165 -39.40 33.46 -16.13
N ARG A 166 -38.61 34.28 -15.41
CA ARG A 166 -37.31 33.86 -14.89
C ARG A 166 -37.43 32.81 -13.79
N ARG A 167 -38.49 32.85 -12.96
CA ARG A 167 -38.75 31.81 -11.95
C ARG A 167 -39.12 30.48 -12.60
N GLU A 168 -39.95 30.51 -13.64
CA GLU A 168 -40.32 29.31 -14.42
C GLU A 168 -39.09 28.68 -15.07
N GLN A 169 -38.21 29.49 -15.67
CA GLN A 169 -36.93 29.00 -16.22
C GLN A 169 -36.04 28.37 -15.14
N GLN A 170 -35.89 29.02 -13.98
CA GLN A 170 -35.11 28.45 -12.88
C GLN A 170 -35.71 27.15 -12.33
N GLN A 171 -37.03 27.02 -12.31
CA GLN A 171 -37.69 25.77 -11.91
C GLN A 171 -37.41 24.66 -12.93
N ALA A 172 -37.57 24.92 -14.22
CA ALA A 172 -37.27 23.97 -15.28
C ALA A 172 -35.79 23.53 -15.26
N GLU A 173 -34.85 24.44 -15.02
CA GLU A 173 -33.43 24.12 -14.87
C GLU A 173 -33.15 23.23 -13.64
N ARG A 174 -33.79 23.52 -12.50
CA ARG A 174 -33.65 22.69 -11.29
C ARG A 174 -34.21 21.30 -11.50
N GLU A 175 -35.37 21.19 -12.11
CA GLU A 175 -35.99 19.90 -12.45
C GLU A 175 -35.12 19.10 -13.43
N ALA A 176 -34.56 19.75 -14.44
CA ALA A 176 -33.64 19.10 -15.39
C ALA A 176 -32.35 18.61 -14.71
N LEU A 177 -31.77 19.40 -13.80
CA LEU A 177 -30.61 19.00 -13.01
C LEU A 177 -30.93 17.83 -12.09
N GLN A 178 -32.08 17.87 -11.41
CA GLN A 178 -32.52 16.79 -10.53
C GLN A 178 -32.76 15.49 -11.33
N ALA A 179 -33.46 15.56 -12.46
CA ALA A 179 -33.68 14.42 -13.35
C ALA A 179 -32.35 13.83 -13.85
N ARG A 180 -31.36 14.68 -14.15
CA ARG A 180 -30.02 14.24 -14.55
C ARG A 180 -29.27 13.55 -13.41
N LEU A 181 -29.35 14.08 -12.19
CA LEU A 181 -28.76 13.45 -11.01
C LEU A 181 -29.42 12.08 -10.76
N GLU A 182 -30.74 12.00 -10.77
CA GLU A 182 -31.49 10.75 -10.62
C GLU A 182 -31.16 9.72 -11.72
N ALA A 183 -30.93 10.17 -12.96
CA ALA A 183 -30.47 9.30 -14.04
C ALA A 183 -29.06 8.74 -13.76
N LEU A 184 -28.13 9.57 -13.27
CA LEU A 184 -26.78 9.12 -12.88
C LEU A 184 -26.82 8.16 -11.69
N THR A 185 -27.66 8.42 -10.68
CA THR A 185 -27.81 7.52 -9.53
C THR A 185 -28.39 6.17 -9.94
N ARG A 186 -29.39 6.16 -10.84
CA ARG A 186 -29.94 4.92 -11.41
C ARG A 186 -28.91 4.14 -12.23
N HIS A 187 -28.13 4.83 -13.06
CA HIS A 187 -27.05 4.22 -13.84
C HIS A 187 -25.98 3.57 -12.94
N ASN A 188 -25.56 4.26 -11.88
CA ASN A 188 -24.56 3.75 -10.94
C ASN A 188 -25.09 2.59 -10.08
N ALA A 189 -26.37 2.59 -9.69
CA ALA A 189 -27.00 1.48 -8.98
C ALA A 189 -27.08 0.20 -9.84
N GLY A 190 -27.24 0.34 -11.16
CA GLY A 190 -27.24 -0.78 -12.11
C GLY A 190 -25.89 -1.47 -12.28
N LEU A 191 -24.78 -0.71 -12.19
CA LEU A 191 -23.41 -1.26 -12.27
C LEU A 191 -23.02 -2.09 -11.02
N THR A 192 -23.63 -1.81 -9.86
CA THR A 192 -23.37 -2.57 -8.63
C THR A 192 -24.26 -3.82 -8.46
N ARG A 193 -25.23 -4.06 -9.35
CA ARG A 193 -26.20 -5.16 -9.23
C ARG A 193 -26.32 -6.00 -10.50
N THR A 194 -25.21 -6.47 -11.04
CA THR A 194 -25.17 -7.62 -11.97
C THR A 194 -23.83 -8.35 -11.85
N GLY A 195 -23.68 -9.11 -10.77
CA GLY A 195 -22.94 -10.36 -10.85
C GLY A 195 -23.94 -11.51 -10.99
N PRO A 196 -24.06 -12.10 -12.18
CA PRO A 196 -24.24 -13.54 -12.26
C PRO A 196 -23.16 -14.12 -13.17
N ASP A 197 -22.23 -14.83 -12.54
CA ASP A 197 -21.78 -16.17 -12.91
C ASP A 197 -22.01 -16.57 -14.39
N GLN A 198 -21.26 -15.98 -15.32
CA GLN A 198 -21.11 -16.55 -16.66
C GLN A 198 -20.05 -17.64 -16.59
N ARG A 199 -20.52 -18.83 -16.27
CA ARG A 199 -19.83 -20.09 -16.55
C ARG A 199 -19.30 -20.04 -17.99
N ARG A 200 -18.00 -20.19 -18.13
CA ARG A 200 -17.33 -20.56 -19.38
C ARG A 200 -17.87 -21.92 -19.82
N GLU A 201 -18.94 -21.93 -20.61
CA GLU A 201 -19.19 -23.05 -21.52
C GLU A 201 -18.24 -22.89 -22.70
N GLY A 202 -17.17 -23.69 -22.70
CA GLY A 202 -16.30 -23.83 -23.86
C GLY A 202 -17.09 -24.46 -25.02
N PRO A 203 -16.80 -24.10 -26.27
CA PRO A 203 -17.52 -24.63 -27.42
C PRO A 203 -17.24 -26.14 -27.55
N GLY A 204 -18.30 -26.93 -27.43
CA GLY A 204 -18.31 -28.34 -27.76
C GLY A 204 -17.91 -28.54 -29.22
N ARG A 205 -16.86 -29.34 -29.41
CA ARG A 205 -16.55 -29.91 -30.72
C ARG A 205 -17.62 -30.95 -31.05
N SER A 206 -18.23 -30.72 -32.20
CA SER A 206 -19.09 -31.62 -32.98
C SER A 206 -18.60 -33.07 -33.07
N LEU A 207 -19.55 -33.99 -32.91
CA LEU A 207 -19.88 -34.99 -33.92
C LEU A 207 -21.33 -34.75 -34.35
#